data_AF-A0A0K2G915-F1
#
_entry.id   AF-A0A0K2G915-F1
#
_cell.length_a   1.000
_cell.length_b   1.000
_cell.length_c   1.000
_cell.angle_alpha   90.00
_cell.angle_beta   90.00
_cell.angle_gamma   90.00
#
_symmetry.space_group_name_H-M   'P 1'
#
loop_
_entity.id
_entity.type
_entity.pdbx_description
1 polymer ?
#
loop_
_entity_poly.entity_id
_entity_poly.type
_entity_poly.pdbx_seq_one_letter_code
_entity_poly.pdbx_strand_id
1 'polypeptide(L)' 'MHDIRCFVPNCQANPYAPAGTQSVCKDHFLNFLTWRRRRGPQMFVKYAAMTMEERDAIAAEWAKTIRVDEVPSNSPKT' A
#
# COMPACT_ATOMS: atom_id res chain seq x y z
N MET A 1 -5.00 9.18 -17.33
CA MET A 1 -5.99 8.29 -16.69
C MET A 1 -5.50 8.03 -15.29
N HIS A 2 -6.21 8.49 -14.26
CA HIS A 2 -5.91 8.05 -12.88
C HIS A 2 -6.51 6.65 -12.73
N ASP A 3 -5.72 5.70 -12.23
CA ASP A 3 -6.21 4.36 -11.92
C ASP A 3 -7.46 4.45 -11.05
N ILE A 4 -8.58 3.91 -11.54
CA ILE A 4 -9.90 4.08 -10.95
C ILE A 4 -10.10 3.11 -9.76
N ARG A 5 -9.11 2.27 -9.47
CA ARG A 5 -9.18 1.19 -8.48
C ARG A 5 -7.84 1.03 -7.76
N CYS A 6 -7.92 0.51 -6.55
CA CYS A 6 -6.74 0.07 -5.80
C CYS A 6 -6.03 -1.09 -6.53
N PHE A 7 -4.70 -1.05 -6.61
CA PHE A 7 -3.91 -2.07 -7.30
C PHE A 7 -3.85 -3.44 -6.60
N VAL A 8 -4.21 -3.47 -5.31
CA VAL A 8 -4.26 -4.70 -4.52
C VAL A 8 -5.32 -5.66 -5.11
N PRO A 9 -4.99 -6.94 -5.35
CA PRO A 9 -5.93 -7.92 -5.89
C PRO A 9 -7.23 -7.99 -5.06
N ASN A 10 -8.37 -8.12 -5.74
CA ASN A 10 -9.71 -8.19 -5.15
C ASN A 10 -10.15 -6.95 -4.34
N CYS A 11 -9.41 -5.84 -4.41
CA CYS A 11 -9.85 -4.57 -3.80
C CYS A 11 -10.71 -3.77 -4.79
N GLN A 12 -11.93 -3.41 -4.38
CA GLN A 12 -12.84 -2.55 -5.15
C GLN A 12 -12.95 -1.12 -4.58
N ALA A 13 -12.15 -0.80 -3.56
CA ALA A 13 -12.18 0.51 -2.93
C ALA A 13 -11.57 1.59 -3.81
N ASN A 14 -12.06 2.81 -3.63
CA ASN A 14 -11.58 3.98 -4.37
C ASN A 14 -10.11 4.28 -4.07
N PRO A 15 -9.34 4.71 -5.09
CA PRO A 15 -7.96 5.15 -4.92
C PRO A 15 -7.91 6.36 -3.97
N TYR A 16 -6.90 6.37 -3.09
CA TYR A 16 -6.68 7.41 -2.09
C TYR A 16 -5.35 8.11 -2.30
N ALA A 17 -4.29 7.33 -2.53
CA ALA A 17 -2.93 7.83 -2.69
C ALA A 17 -2.17 7.01 -3.75
N PRO A 18 -1.12 7.58 -4.35
CA PRO A 18 -0.23 6.81 -5.21
C PRO A 18 0.68 5.89 -4.38
N ALA A 19 0.92 4.69 -4.89
CA ALA A 19 1.87 3.70 -4.39
C ALA A 19 2.95 3.42 -5.45
N GLY A 20 3.65 4.48 -5.87
CA GLY A 20 4.48 4.47 -7.07
C GLY A 20 3.67 4.93 -8.29
N THR A 21 3.84 4.29 -9.45
CA THR A 21 3.02 4.59 -10.64
C THR A 21 1.56 4.11 -10.50
N GLN A 22 1.30 3.24 -9.52
CA GLN A 22 -0.01 2.67 -9.22
C GLN A 22 -0.78 3.45 -8.14
N SER A 23 -2.08 3.17 -7.98
CA SER A 23 -2.93 3.78 -6.95
C SER A 23 -3.41 2.78 -5.89
N VAL A 24 -3.52 3.24 -4.65
CA VAL A 24 -3.91 2.43 -3.48
C VAL A 24 -5.02 3.12 -2.69
N CYS A 25 -6.00 2.35 -2.16
CA CYS A 25 -7.06 2.88 -1.32
C CYS A 25 -6.56 3.23 0.10
N LYS A 26 -7.40 3.92 0.90
CA LYS A 26 -7.01 4.42 2.23
C LYS A 26 -6.56 3.30 3.18
N ASP A 27 -7.32 2.21 3.28
CA ASP A 27 -6.99 1.07 4.15
C ASP A 27 -5.67 0.42 3.78
N HIS A 28 -5.52 0.13 2.49
CA HIS A 28 -4.31 -0.47 1.95
C HIS A 28 -3.09 0.45 2.08
N PHE A 29 -3.27 1.77 1.96
CA PHE A 29 -2.21 2.73 2.22
C PHE A 29 -1.75 2.69 3.69
N LEU A 30 -2.68 2.62 4.65
CA LEU A 30 -2.33 2.52 6.07
C LEU A 30 -1.65 1.19 6.42
N ASN A 31 -2.10 0.09 5.81
CA ASN A 31 -1.45 -1.22 5.94
C ASN A 31 -0.03 -1.18 5.37
N PHE A 32 0.14 -0.62 4.16
CA PHE A 32 1.45 -0.41 3.54
C PHE A 32 2.39 0.42 4.41
N LEU A 33 1.92 1.52 5.01
CA LEU A 33 2.72 2.33 5.93
C LEU A 33 3.16 1.54 7.17
N THR A 34 2.26 0.72 7.71
CA THR A 34 2.56 -0.15 8.86
C THR A 34 3.62 -1.19 8.52
N TRP A 35 3.46 -1.87 7.37
CA TRP A 35 4.43 -2.84 6.87
C TRP A 35 5.79 -2.21 6.61
N ARG A 36 5.83 -1.04 5.94
CA ARG A 36 7.08 -0.32 5.63
C ARG A 36 7.79 0.14 6.89
N ARG A 37 7.05 0.61 7.91
CA ARG A 37 7.62 1.03 9.19
C ARG A 37 8.32 -0.13 9.92
N ARG A 38 7.81 -1.36 9.80
CA ARG A 38 8.43 -2.57 10.39
C ARG A 38 9.78 -2.92 9.76
N ARG A 39 10.08 -2.46 8.54
CA ARG A 39 11.39 -2.65 7.87
C ARG A 39 12.50 -1.72 8.39
N GLY A 40 12.18 -0.84 9.34
CA GLY A 40 13.15 -0.01 10.06
C GLY A 40 13.26 1.44 9.57
N PRO A 41 13.87 2.33 10.38
CA PRO A 41 13.89 3.77 10.14
C PRO A 41 14.67 4.18 8.88
N GLN A 42 15.68 3.40 8.47
CA GLN A 42 16.43 3.66 7.23
C GLN A 42 15.55 3.62 5.98
N MET A 43 14.45 2.84 6.00
CA MET A 43 13.50 2.79 4.89
C MET A 43 12.68 4.07 4.75
N PHE A 44 12.55 4.90 5.79
CA PHE A 44 11.83 6.17 5.68
C PHE A 44 12.57 7.16 4.77
N VAL A 45 13.86 7.37 5.04
CA VAL A 45 14.72 8.28 4.27
C VAL A 45 14.95 7.73 2.86
N LYS A 46 15.27 6.45 2.74
CA LYS A 46 15.51 5.80 1.44
C LYS A 46 14.27 5.88 0.54
N TYR A 47 13.08 5.63 1.08
CA TYR A 47 11.84 5.65 0.29
C TYR A 47 11.44 7.07 -0.13
N ALA A 48 11.73 8.08 0.69
CA ALA A 48 11.46 9.48 0.31
C ALA A 48 12.32 9.92 -0.89
N ALA A 49 13.55 9.41 -1.00
CA ALA A 49 14.46 9.68 -2.10
C ALA A 49 14.19 8.86 -3.38
N MET A 50 13.30 7.85 -3.32
CA MET A 50 12.97 7.00 -4.47
C MET A 50 12.01 7.67 -5.45
N THR A 51 12.19 7.39 -6.74
CA THR A 51 11.25 7.72 -7.82
C THR A 51 9.94 6.95 -7.68
N MET A 52 8.93 7.31 -8.47
CA MET A 52 7.65 6.61 -8.47
C MET A 52 7.80 5.17 -8.98
N GLU A 53 8.64 4.93 -9.99
CA GLU A 53 8.92 3.59 -10.50
C GLU A 53 9.67 2.73 -9.47
N GLU A 54 10.65 3.31 -8.75
CA GLU A 54 11.38 2.57 -7.71
C GLU A 54 10.45 2.15 -6.55
N ARG A 55 9.44 2.97 -6.25
CA ARG A 55 8.42 2.66 -5.25
C ARG A 55 7.53 1.49 -5.67
N ASP A 56 7.34 1.24 -6.97
CA ASP A 56 6.53 0.12 -7.48
C ASP A 56 7.10 -1.23 -7.04
N ALA A 57 8.43 -1.37 -7.01
CA ALA A 57 9.07 -2.60 -6.52
C ALA A 57 8.71 -2.87 -5.06
N ILE A 58 8.74 -1.82 -4.22
CA ILE A 58 8.39 -1.92 -2.80
C ILE A 58 6.90 -2.19 -2.60
N ALA A 59 6.03 -1.55 -3.40
CA ALA A 59 4.60 -1.79 -3.39
C ALA A 59 4.25 -3.22 -3.83
N ALA A 60 4.92 -3.74 -4.86
CA ALA A 60 4.76 -5.12 -5.33
C ALA A 60 5.26 -6.15 -4.32
N GLU A 61 6.36 -5.88 -3.62
CA GLU A 61 6.80 -6.71 -2.49
C GLU A 61 5.78 -6.75 -1.38
N TRP A 62 5.22 -5.59 -1.00
CA TRP A 62 4.18 -5.51 0.02
C TRP A 62 2.92 -6.25 -0.42
N ALA A 63 2.48 -6.10 -1.66
CA ALA A 63 1.28 -6.76 -2.18
C ALA A 63 1.33 -8.30 -2.05
N LYS A 64 2.53 -8.90 -2.19
CA LYS A 64 2.73 -10.35 -1.98
C LYS A 64 2.53 -10.78 -0.52
N THR A 65 2.65 -9.85 0.42
CA THR A 65 2.43 -10.12 1.86
C THR A 65 0.97 -9.99 2.27
N ILE A 66 0.12 -9.39 1.43
CA ILE A 66 -1.32 -9.35 1.63
C ILE A 66 -1.83 -10.75 1.28
N ARG A 67 -2.16 -11.55 2.30
CA ARG A 67 -2.90 -12.78 2.07
C ARG A 67 -4.22 -12.40 1.41
N VAL A 68 -4.59 -13.12 0.35
CA VAL A 68 -5.81 -12.88 -0.44
C VAL A 68 -7.10 -13.01 0.39
N ASP A 69 -7.00 -13.40 1.67
CA ASP A 69 -8.10 -13.62 2.60
C ASP A 69 -7.99 -12.74 3.87
N GLU A 70 -7.55 -11.48 3.77
CA GLU A 70 -7.60 -10.58 4.94
C GLU A 70 -8.11 -9.20 4.52
N VAL A 71 -9.43 -9.14 4.27
CA VAL A 71 -10.19 -7.89 4.47
C VAL A 71 -9.91 -7.46 5.92
N PRO A 72 -9.43 -6.24 6.19
CA PRO A 72 -9.33 -5.78 7.56
C PRO A 72 -10.75 -5.77 8.14
N SER A 73 -11.04 -6.74 9.01
CA SER A 73 -12.23 -6.73 9.83
C SER A 73 -12.13 -5.50 10.73
N ASN A 74 -12.75 -4.42 10.28
CA ASN A 74 -12.97 -3.22 11.07
C ASN A 74 -13.97 -3.59 12.17
N SER A 75 -13.48 -4.24 13.22
CA SER A 75 -14.27 -4.47 14.43
C SER A 75 -14.50 -3.11 15.09
N PRO A 76 -15.76 -2.66 15.24
CA PRO A 76 -16.06 -1.43 15.95
C PRO A 76 -15.63 -1.62 17.41
N LYS A 77 -14.81 -0.70 17.93
CA LYS A 77 -14.61 -0.62 19.38
C LYS A 77 -15.96 -0.24 20.01
N THR A 78 -16.42 -1.13 20.89
CA THR A 78 -17.60 -0.99 21.75
C THR A 78 -17.47 0.19 22.68
#